data_AF-A0A350JIF8-F1
#
_entry.id   AF-A0A350JIF8-F1
#
_cell.length_a   1.000
_cell.length_b   1.000
_cell.length_c   1.000
_cell.angle_alpha   90.00
_cell.angle_beta   90.00
_cell.angle_gamma   90.00
#
_symmetry.space_group_name_H-M   'P 1'
#
loop_
_entity.id
_entity.type
_entity.pdbx_description
1 polymer ?
#
loop_
_entity_poly.entity_id
_entity_poly.type
_entity_poly.pdbx_seq_one_letter_code
_entity_poly.pdbx_strand_id
1 'polypeptide(L)'
;MLVYLGATAQEFDAETFKTDIVSLYEVGKSSFKTLKEGESFETVNGARHYKSTMQLHGAKSVYISEDEEKSHTYIAHFTFKNVRNPQEKMTEFVNLIAEATAEHGFVVGRGTDIKYLGYQKQTIEFPADNIDDMGKHPSFTVGMIADGNPMSFEIQVSEILWK
;
A
#
# COMPACT_ATOMS: atom_id res chain seq x y z
N MET A 1 31.72 6.52 3.30
CA MET A 1 31.05 6.37 4.61
C MET A 1 29.61 6.84 4.43
N LEU A 2 28.70 5.91 4.14
CA LEU A 2 27.28 6.22 3.97
C LEU A 2 26.66 6.40 5.36
N VAL A 3 26.27 7.63 5.67
CA VAL A 3 25.53 7.95 6.89
C VAL A 3 24.14 7.36 6.74
N TYR A 4 23.88 6.24 7.41
CA TYR A 4 22.54 5.75 7.66
C TYR A 4 21.84 6.76 8.57
N LEU A 5 21.08 7.68 7.97
CA LEU A 5 20.08 8.46 8.69
C LEU A 5 19.01 7.46 9.13
N GLY A 6 19.09 7.03 10.39
CA GLY A 6 18.07 6.20 11.01
C GLY A 6 16.74 6.92 10.88
N ALA A 7 15.81 6.32 10.13
CA ALA A 7 14.45 6.82 10.00
C ALA A 7 13.89 7.05 11.40
N THR A 8 13.75 8.33 11.75
CA THR A 8 13.10 8.77 12.97
C THR A 8 11.66 8.32 12.88
N ALA A 9 11.24 7.39 13.74
CA ALA A 9 9.84 7.00 13.84
C ALA A 9 8.99 8.27 13.97
N GLN A 10 8.18 8.52 12.96
CA GLN A 10 7.37 9.72 12.85
C GLN A 10 6.03 9.52 13.54
N GLU A 11 5.47 10.62 14.03
CA GLU A 11 4.06 10.70 14.38
C GLU A 11 3.23 10.49 13.10
N PHE A 12 2.24 9.62 13.19
CA PHE A 12 1.38 9.26 12.08
C PHE A 12 0.29 10.33 11.93
N ASP A 13 0.29 11.04 10.80
CA ASP A 13 -0.76 12.01 10.46
C ASP A 13 -1.83 11.32 9.59
N ALA A 14 -3.00 11.09 10.19
CA ALA A 14 -4.11 10.41 9.54
C ALA A 14 -4.71 11.21 8.37
N GLU A 15 -4.73 12.54 8.42
CA GLU A 15 -5.32 13.37 7.36
C GLU A 15 -4.42 13.41 6.13
N THR A 16 -3.12 13.57 6.36
CA THR A 16 -2.12 13.49 5.28
C THR A 16 -2.13 12.07 4.67
N PHE A 17 -2.22 11.03 5.50
CA PHE A 17 -2.32 9.65 5.01
C PHE A 17 -3.57 9.42 4.13
N LYS A 18 -4.75 9.92 4.54
CA LYS A 18 -5.97 9.79 3.71
C LYS A 18 -5.82 10.49 2.36
N THR A 19 -5.24 11.70 2.34
CA THR A 19 -4.98 12.46 1.11
C THR A 19 -4.05 11.70 0.16
N ASP A 20 -3.01 11.09 0.71
CA ASP A 20 -2.07 10.23 -0.01
C ASP A 20 -2.77 9.00 -0.61
N ILE A 21 -3.68 8.35 0.14
CA ILE A 21 -4.47 7.20 -0.34
C ILE A 21 -5.40 7.59 -1.48
N VAL A 22 -6.11 8.73 -1.38
CA VAL A 22 -6.96 9.23 -2.48
C VAL A 22 -6.12 9.47 -3.73
N SER A 23 -4.93 10.07 -3.58
CA SER A 23 -4.03 10.33 -4.71
C SER A 23 -3.58 9.02 -5.38
N LEU A 24 -3.25 7.99 -4.60
CA LEU A 24 -2.91 6.67 -5.14
C LEU A 24 -4.10 5.99 -5.82
N TYR A 25 -5.29 6.11 -5.25
CA TYR A 25 -6.52 5.61 -5.87
C TYR A 25 -6.71 6.25 -7.26
N GLU A 26 -6.61 7.57 -7.35
CA GLU A 26 -6.76 8.33 -8.60
C GLU A 26 -5.74 7.91 -9.68
N VAL A 27 -4.48 7.73 -9.31
CA VAL A 27 -3.44 7.26 -10.23
C VAL A 27 -3.66 5.79 -10.62
N GLY A 28 -4.03 4.95 -9.66
CA GLY A 28 -4.26 3.51 -9.84
C GLY A 28 -5.39 3.18 -10.80
N LYS A 29 -6.38 4.08 -10.96
CA LYS A 29 -7.42 3.97 -12.01
C LYS A 29 -6.84 4.04 -13.43
N SER A 30 -5.69 4.68 -13.61
CA SER A 30 -5.05 4.85 -14.92
C SER A 30 -3.89 3.88 -15.08
N SER A 31 -2.78 4.14 -14.41
CA SER A 31 -1.66 3.20 -14.26
C SER A 31 -0.58 3.78 -13.34
N PHE A 32 0.06 2.92 -12.54
CA PHE A 32 1.23 3.33 -11.76
C PHE A 32 2.52 3.44 -12.57
N LYS A 33 2.53 3.04 -13.85
CA LYS A 33 3.69 3.21 -14.73
C LYS A 33 4.19 4.66 -14.78
N THR A 34 3.30 5.63 -14.70
CA THR A 34 3.65 7.07 -14.72
C THR A 34 4.42 7.53 -13.49
N LEU A 35 4.42 6.74 -12.41
CA LEU A 35 5.15 7.04 -11.18
C LEU A 35 6.57 6.46 -11.18
N LYS A 36 7.00 5.72 -12.21
CA LYS A 36 8.36 5.16 -12.28
C LYS A 36 9.39 6.27 -12.41
N GLU A 37 10.37 6.31 -11.50
CA GLU A 37 11.52 7.20 -11.57
C GLU A 37 12.58 6.61 -12.53
N GLY A 38 12.30 6.74 -13.83
CA GLY A 38 13.16 6.24 -14.89
C GLY A 38 13.04 4.74 -15.16
N GLU A 39 14.04 4.19 -15.86
CA GLU A 39 14.04 2.80 -16.38
C GLU A 39 14.86 1.83 -15.52
N SER A 40 15.59 2.32 -14.51
CA SER A 40 16.42 1.47 -13.64
C SER A 40 15.54 0.69 -12.67
N PHE A 41 15.72 -0.64 -12.62
CA PHE A 41 14.99 -1.52 -11.72
C PHE A 41 15.91 -2.53 -11.03
N GLU A 42 15.44 -3.04 -9.90
CA GLU A 42 15.99 -4.22 -9.23
C GLU A 42 15.03 -5.40 -9.44
N THR A 43 15.56 -6.61 -9.65
CA THR A 43 14.70 -7.81 -9.74
C THR A 43 14.68 -8.51 -8.40
N VAL A 44 13.48 -8.63 -7.81
CA VAL A 44 13.26 -9.32 -6.53
C VAL A 44 12.13 -10.32 -6.71
N ASN A 45 12.40 -11.60 -6.45
CA ASN A 45 11.41 -12.70 -6.56
C ASN A 45 10.67 -12.75 -7.92
N GLY A 46 11.37 -12.42 -9.02
CA GLY A 46 10.80 -12.42 -10.37
C GLY A 46 10.08 -11.13 -10.77
N ALA A 47 9.78 -10.24 -9.82
CA ALA A 47 9.18 -8.93 -10.09
C ALA A 47 10.26 -7.85 -10.26
N ARG A 48 9.98 -6.86 -11.11
CA ARG A 48 10.86 -5.69 -11.30
C ARG A 48 10.42 -4.55 -10.39
N HIS A 49 11.32 -4.06 -9.57
CA HIS A 49 11.07 -2.98 -8.62
C HIS A 49 11.70 -1.68 -9.12
N TYR A 50 10.86 -0.69 -9.37
CA TYR A 50 11.24 0.65 -9.82
C TYR A 50 11.09 1.63 -8.66
N LYS A 51 11.95 2.64 -8.57
CA LYS A 51 11.72 3.75 -7.65
C LYS A 51 10.46 4.52 -8.07
N SER A 52 9.76 5.07 -7.09
CA SER A 52 8.58 5.90 -7.33
C SER A 52 8.90 7.39 -7.20
N THR A 53 8.43 8.19 -8.15
CA THR A 53 8.45 9.66 -8.08
C THR A 53 7.45 10.22 -7.07
N MET A 54 6.43 9.44 -6.71
CA MET A 54 5.50 9.75 -5.62
C MET A 54 5.97 9.09 -4.33
N GLN A 55 6.05 9.85 -3.25
CA GLN A 55 6.39 9.37 -1.92
C GLN A 55 5.21 9.60 -1.00
N LEU A 56 4.80 8.57 -0.25
CA LEU A 56 3.80 8.77 0.80
C LEU A 56 4.46 9.40 2.02
N HIS A 57 3.74 10.31 2.65
CA HIS A 57 4.18 10.94 3.88
C HIS A 57 4.33 9.89 4.96
N GLY A 58 5.51 9.88 5.58
CA GLY A 58 5.86 8.90 6.62
C GLY A 58 6.29 7.53 6.10
N ALA A 59 6.26 7.28 4.78
CA ALA A 59 6.85 6.07 4.22
C ALA A 59 8.38 6.14 4.30
N LYS A 60 8.98 5.07 4.80
CA LYS A 60 10.43 4.86 4.82
C LYS A 60 10.98 4.59 3.42
N SER A 61 10.21 3.86 2.61
CA SER A 61 10.55 3.54 1.23
C SER A 61 9.30 3.31 0.41
N VAL A 62 9.38 3.65 -0.87
CA VAL A 62 8.33 3.44 -1.85
C VAL A 62 8.94 2.93 -3.15
N TYR A 63 8.28 1.96 -3.78
CA TYR A 63 8.63 1.46 -5.10
C TYR A 63 7.39 0.97 -5.86
N ILE A 64 7.53 0.83 -7.17
CA ILE A 64 6.55 0.19 -8.05
C ILE A 64 7.06 -1.19 -8.41
N SER A 65 6.29 -2.22 -8.09
CA SER A 65 6.54 -3.59 -8.53
C SER A 65 5.80 -3.87 -9.84
N GLU A 66 6.50 -4.39 -10.84
CA GLU A 66 5.95 -4.88 -12.10
C GLU A 66 6.09 -6.40 -12.14
N ASP A 67 4.97 -7.10 -12.32
CA ASP A 67 4.93 -8.56 -12.48
C ASP A 67 5.11 -9.01 -13.94
N GLU A 68 5.09 -10.33 -14.17
CA GLU A 68 5.25 -10.91 -15.51
C GLU A 68 4.12 -10.54 -16.48
N GLU A 69 2.93 -10.22 -15.94
CA GLU A 69 1.76 -9.77 -16.70
C GLU A 69 1.79 -8.25 -16.98
N LYS A 70 2.85 -7.56 -16.52
CA LYS A 70 3.04 -6.10 -16.60
C LYS A 70 2.02 -5.30 -15.80
N SER A 71 1.43 -5.91 -14.78
CA SER A 71 0.62 -5.23 -13.80
C SER A 71 1.53 -4.48 -12.83
N HIS A 72 1.15 -3.24 -12.49
CA HIS A 72 1.91 -2.42 -11.58
C HIS A 72 1.25 -2.37 -10.20
N THR A 73 2.06 -2.60 -9.17
CA THR A 73 1.65 -2.43 -7.78
C THR A 73 2.53 -1.38 -7.12
N TYR A 74 1.91 -0.33 -6.59
CA TYR A 74 2.58 0.65 -5.74
C TYR A 74 2.77 0.06 -4.35
N ILE A 75 4.00 0.09 -3.83
CA ILE A 75 4.32 -0.48 -2.52
C ILE A 75 5.02 0.56 -1.66
N ALA A 76 4.44 0.86 -0.51
CA ALA A 76 4.99 1.76 0.50
C ALA A 76 5.27 1.00 1.81
N HIS A 77 6.44 1.23 2.39
CA HIS A 77 6.84 0.67 3.68
C HIS A 77 6.86 1.75 4.74
N PHE A 78 6.24 1.47 5.88
CA PHE A 78 6.18 2.36 7.03
C PHE A 78 6.86 1.69 8.22
N THR A 79 7.48 2.50 9.09
CA THR A 79 8.14 2.02 10.30
C THR A 79 7.73 2.86 11.49
N PHE A 80 7.12 2.25 12.50
CA PHE A 80 6.60 2.93 13.69
C PHE A 80 7.30 2.43 14.95
N LYS A 81 7.55 3.34 15.89
CA LYS A 81 7.93 2.98 17.27
C LYS A 81 6.69 2.94 18.14
N ASN A 82 6.76 2.20 19.24
CA ASN A 82 5.73 2.19 20.29
C ASN A 82 4.35 1.68 19.85
N VAL A 83 4.28 0.90 18.77
CA VAL A 83 3.06 0.15 18.42
C VAL A 83 2.88 -0.96 19.44
N ARG A 84 1.85 -0.87 20.27
CA ARG A 84 1.55 -1.85 21.32
C ARG A 84 0.91 -3.12 20.77
N ASN A 85 0.06 -2.95 19.75
CA ASN A 85 -0.69 -4.03 19.13
C ASN A 85 -0.65 -3.88 17.60
N PRO A 86 0.01 -4.81 16.87
CA PRO A 86 0.08 -4.75 15.42
C PRO A 86 -1.31 -4.80 14.77
N GLN A 87 -2.22 -5.60 15.33
CA GLN A 87 -3.56 -5.78 14.79
C GLN A 87 -4.39 -4.50 14.85
N GLU A 88 -4.31 -3.77 15.96
CA GLU A 88 -4.98 -2.47 16.11
C GLU A 88 -4.44 -1.49 15.07
N LYS A 89 -3.11 -1.46 14.87
CA LYS A 89 -2.50 -0.53 13.92
C LYS A 89 -2.84 -0.88 12.46
N MET A 90 -2.89 -2.17 12.11
CA MET A 90 -3.40 -2.60 10.80
C MET A 90 -4.86 -2.22 10.61
N THR A 91 -5.69 -2.44 11.63
CA THR A 91 -7.12 -2.07 11.59
C THR A 91 -7.29 -0.56 11.40
N GLU A 92 -6.45 0.26 12.05
CA GLU A 92 -6.40 1.71 11.85
C GLU A 92 -6.11 2.05 10.38
N PHE A 93 -5.10 1.44 9.75
CA PHE A 93 -4.82 1.65 8.32
C PHE A 93 -5.99 1.26 7.44
N VAL A 94 -6.59 0.10 7.69
CA VAL A 94 -7.74 -0.37 6.91
C VAL A 94 -8.91 0.60 7.02
N ASN A 95 -9.20 1.10 8.22
CA ASN A 95 -10.26 2.08 8.44
C ASN A 95 -9.96 3.41 7.75
N LEU A 96 -8.71 3.89 7.78
CA LEU A 96 -8.34 5.14 7.11
C LEU A 96 -8.41 5.01 5.58
N ILE A 97 -8.02 3.86 5.03
CA ILE A 97 -8.20 3.57 3.60
C ILE A 97 -9.70 3.50 3.27
N ALA A 98 -10.51 2.88 4.11
CA ALA A 98 -11.96 2.82 3.96
C ALA A 98 -12.58 4.22 3.95
N GLU A 99 -12.21 5.08 4.91
CA GLU A 99 -12.67 6.46 4.99
C GLU A 99 -12.26 7.28 3.76
N ALA A 100 -11.00 7.18 3.34
CA ALA A 100 -10.48 7.87 2.16
C ALA A 100 -11.22 7.46 0.88
N THR A 101 -11.57 6.17 0.76
CA THR A 101 -12.20 5.63 -0.44
C THR A 101 -13.73 5.71 -0.41
N ALA A 102 -14.33 5.96 0.77
CA ALA A 102 -15.78 6.15 0.90
C ALA A 102 -16.29 7.37 0.09
N GLU A 103 -15.46 8.40 -0.09
CA GLU A 103 -15.79 9.56 -0.95
C GLU A 103 -16.05 9.16 -2.41
N HIS A 104 -15.50 8.02 -2.86
CA HIS A 104 -15.71 7.46 -4.19
C HIS A 104 -16.89 6.46 -4.25
N GLY A 105 -17.70 6.37 -3.19
CA GLY A 105 -18.88 5.52 -3.13
C GLY A 105 -18.58 4.07 -2.72
N PHE A 106 -17.35 3.78 -2.29
CA PHE A 106 -17.00 2.43 -1.86
C PHE A 106 -17.43 2.14 -0.43
N VAL A 107 -18.11 1.01 -0.26
CA VAL A 107 -18.31 0.38 1.05
C VAL A 107 -17.33 -0.77 1.12
N VAL A 108 -16.42 -0.78 2.10
CA VAL A 108 -15.45 -1.87 2.25
C VAL A 108 -16.17 -3.20 2.39
N GLY A 109 -16.02 -4.06 1.37
CA GLY A 109 -16.38 -5.46 1.44
C GLY A 109 -15.41 -6.17 2.37
N ARG A 110 -15.88 -7.16 3.14
CA ARG A 110 -15.06 -7.90 4.12
C ARG A 110 -13.64 -8.15 3.61
N GLY A 111 -12.66 -7.60 4.31
CA GLY A 111 -11.26 -7.84 3.98
C GLY A 111 -10.86 -9.29 4.26
N THR A 112 -9.96 -9.83 3.45
CA THR A 112 -9.39 -11.16 3.70
C THR A 112 -8.26 -11.03 4.70
N ASP A 113 -8.45 -11.62 5.89
CA ASP A 113 -7.42 -11.72 6.93
C ASP A 113 -6.57 -12.97 6.69
N ILE A 114 -5.30 -12.78 6.31
CA ILE A 114 -4.31 -13.86 6.28
C ILE A 114 -3.39 -13.70 7.49
N LYS A 115 -3.29 -14.75 8.31
CA LYS A 115 -2.42 -14.80 9.49
C LYS A 115 -1.55 -16.06 9.49
N TYR A 116 -0.24 -15.86 9.38
CA TYR A 116 0.77 -16.89 9.62
C TYR A 116 1.80 -16.37 10.62
N LEU A 117 2.61 -17.26 11.22
CA LEU A 117 3.61 -16.89 12.24
C LEU A 117 4.50 -15.73 11.76
N GLY A 118 4.33 -14.55 12.37
CA GLY A 118 5.08 -13.33 12.06
C GLY A 118 4.59 -12.51 10.85
N TYR A 119 3.52 -12.94 10.18
CA TYR A 119 2.96 -12.26 9.00
C TYR A 119 1.44 -12.08 9.13
N GLN A 120 0.99 -10.84 8.98
CA GLN A 120 -0.42 -10.48 8.96
C GLN A 120 -0.70 -9.63 7.71
N LYS A 121 -1.74 -9.97 6.95
CA LYS A 121 -2.15 -9.22 5.75
C LYS A 121 -3.66 -9.09 5.72
N GLN A 122 -4.14 -7.88 5.43
CA GLN A 122 -5.53 -7.53 5.22
C GLN A 122 -5.68 -6.92 3.83
N THR A 123 -6.43 -7.59 2.96
CA THR A 123 -6.75 -7.06 1.63
C THR A 123 -8.11 -6.39 1.68
N ILE A 124 -8.20 -5.17 1.17
CA ILE A 124 -9.42 -4.38 1.03
C ILE A 124 -9.86 -4.51 -0.43
N GLU A 125 -11.00 -5.17 -0.63
CA GLU A 125 -11.63 -5.32 -1.93
C GLU A 125 -12.95 -4.56 -1.92
N PHE A 126 -13.19 -3.82 -3.01
CA PHE A 126 -14.45 -3.11 -3.18
C PHE A 126 -15.47 -4.04 -3.82
N PRO A 127 -16.66 -4.21 -3.21
CA PRO A 127 -17.68 -5.10 -3.74
C PRO A 127 -18.13 -4.60 -5.11
N ALA A 128 -18.13 -5.50 -6.08
CA ALA A 128 -18.72 -5.29 -7.39
C ALA A 128 -20.01 -6.11 -7.45
N ASP A 129 -21.15 -5.42 -7.58
CA ASP A 129 -22.47 -6.07 -7.63
C ASP A 129 -22.76 -6.77 -8.97
N ASN A 130 -21.84 -6.64 -9.94
CA ASN A 130 -21.88 -7.35 -11.21
C ASN A 130 -20.45 -7.71 -11.66
N ILE A 131 -20.34 -8.68 -12.58
CA ILE A 131 -19.04 -9.09 -13.15
C ILE A 131 -18.37 -7.98 -13.94
N ASP A 132 -19.16 -7.03 -14.45
CA ASP A 132 -18.66 -5.90 -15.23
C ASP A 132 -17.83 -4.95 -14.36
N ASP A 133 -18.10 -4.84 -13.07
CA ASP A 133 -17.44 -3.91 -12.14
C ASP A 133 -16.29 -4.56 -11.36
N MET A 134 -16.13 -5.89 -11.46
CA MET A 134 -14.98 -6.59 -10.90
C MET A 134 -13.69 -6.13 -11.59
N GLY A 135 -12.65 -5.80 -10.80
CA GLY A 135 -11.35 -5.40 -11.33
C GLY A 135 -11.27 -4.00 -11.94
N LYS A 136 -12.36 -3.20 -11.87
CA LYS A 136 -12.40 -1.79 -12.31
C LYS A 136 -11.91 -0.79 -11.27
N HIS A 137 -11.52 -1.26 -10.08
CA HIS A 137 -11.03 -0.43 -9.00
C HIS A 137 -9.67 -0.91 -8.50
N PRO A 138 -8.75 0.01 -8.17
CA PRO A 138 -7.52 -0.35 -7.48
C PRO A 138 -7.84 -1.12 -6.19
N SER A 139 -7.06 -2.15 -5.91
CA SER A 139 -7.17 -2.88 -4.65
C SER A 139 -6.10 -2.41 -3.66
N PHE A 140 -6.43 -2.47 -2.38
CA PHE A 140 -5.50 -2.10 -1.32
C PHE A 140 -5.17 -3.32 -0.47
N THR A 141 -3.93 -3.40 -0.03
CA THR A 141 -3.47 -4.41 0.90
C THR A 141 -2.66 -3.73 1.99
N VAL A 142 -2.94 -4.06 3.25
CA VAL A 142 -2.11 -3.68 4.39
C VAL A 142 -1.50 -4.94 4.98
N GLY A 143 -0.17 -4.98 5.11
CA GLY A 143 0.56 -6.10 5.68
C GLY A 143 1.53 -5.67 6.78
N MET A 144 1.74 -6.52 7.78
CA MET A 144 2.87 -6.40 8.70
C MET A 144 4.05 -7.19 8.13
N ILE A 145 5.20 -6.53 7.98
CA ILE A 145 6.42 -7.11 7.41
C ILE A 145 7.52 -7.36 8.44
N ALA A 146 7.45 -6.70 9.61
CA ALA A 146 8.34 -6.98 10.73
C ALA A 146 7.66 -6.72 12.07
N ASP A 147 7.55 -7.77 12.88
CA ASP A 147 7.08 -7.73 14.26
C ASP A 147 8.27 -7.37 15.18
N GLY A 148 8.24 -6.19 15.79
CA GLY A 148 9.35 -5.65 16.57
C GLY A 148 9.12 -4.23 17.04
N ASN A 149 10.12 -3.65 17.73
CA ASN A 149 10.15 -2.22 18.04
C ASN A 149 11.46 -1.62 17.54
N PRO A 150 11.48 -0.98 16.36
CA PRO A 150 10.30 -0.51 15.62
C PRO A 150 9.60 -1.61 14.78
N MET A 151 8.29 -1.46 14.64
CA MET A 151 7.42 -2.34 13.85
C MET A 151 7.31 -1.80 12.43
N SER A 152 7.21 -2.68 11.43
CA SER A 152 7.09 -2.27 10.03
C SER A 152 5.86 -2.82 9.33
N PHE A 153 5.22 -1.96 8.55
CA PHE A 153 4.03 -2.27 7.76
C PHE A 153 4.29 -1.97 6.29
N GLU A 154 3.55 -2.65 5.43
CA GLU A 154 3.54 -2.49 3.99
C GLU A 154 2.12 -2.17 3.55
N ILE A 155 1.99 -1.17 2.69
CA ILE A 155 0.75 -0.87 1.99
C ILE A 155 1.01 -1.10 0.51
N GLN A 156 0.24 -1.99 -0.08
CA GLN A 156 0.26 -2.25 -1.50
C GLN A 156 -1.02 -1.70 -2.12
N VAL A 157 -0.90 -1.00 -3.24
CA VAL A 157 -2.02 -0.57 -4.07
C VAL A 157 -1.78 -1.14 -5.45
N SER A 158 -2.65 -2.04 -5.89
CA SER A 158 -2.56 -2.64 -7.22
C SER A 158 -3.47 -1.87 -8.17
N GLU A 159 -2.97 -1.56 -9.37
CA GLU A 159 -3.78 -0.90 -10.40
C GLU A 159 -4.92 -1.81 -10.89
N ILE A 160 -5.85 -1.23 -11.64
CA ILE A 160 -6.95 -2.00 -12.25
C ILE A 160 -6.39 -3.03 -13.24
N LEU A 161 -6.80 -4.29 -13.09
CA LEU A 161 -6.36 -5.38 -13.96
C LEU A 161 -7.18 -5.44 -15.26
N TRP A 162 -8.45 -5.00 -15.21
CA TRP A 162 -9.37 -5.09 -16.34
C TRP A 162 -9.61 -3.68 -16.89
N LYS A 163 -9.01 -3.39 -18.05
CA LYS A 163 -9.10 -2.11 -18.78
C LYS A 163 -9.91 -2.27 -20.07
#